data_AF-A0A1A9AFH9-F1
#
_entry.id   AF-A0A1A9AFH9-F1
#
_cell.length_a   1.000
_cell.length_b   1.000
_cell.length_c   1.000
_cell.angle_alpha   90.00
_cell.angle_beta   90.00
_cell.angle_gamma   90.00
#
_symmetry.space_group_name_H-M   'P 1'
#
loop_
_entity.id
_entity.type
_entity.pdbx_description
1 polymer ?
#
loop_
_entity_poly.entity_id
_entity_poly.type
_entity_poly.pdbx_seq_one_letter_code
_entity_poly.pdbx_strand_id
1 'polypeptide(L)'
;MNGQELREALRHEMASVAPPPPLDTAAALGAARRARARRRTGWACAGSAAVVLAVAGVATVGTAGAGIPAGAGGANPAPIPGPTGETAEPWPTGPDGRPQQDRTAKAGDRYEQGVRLLNELIAVVPDGYTVPENPATPPVGEDPPRSSQAQFEEKANGIEVWSYTSAATVAKGDRTGRVLVKVYTHGNTLKTEPCALARQFWGMAGQCQVVTVGSAKIGVVVRPTIDRRFEQWSAYRHPDGVVTFVAQSLFYGNPEQGLEELPFTVPQLAALAMDERFHLQ
;
A
#
# COMPACT_ATOMS: atom_id res chain seq x y z
N MET A 1 -12.60 34.62 53.13
CA MET A 1 -11.54 34.37 52.14
C MET A 1 -11.41 35.60 51.26
N ASN A 2 -10.25 36.23 51.23
CA ASN A 2 -10.03 37.49 50.49
C ASN A 2 -9.28 37.23 49.16
N GLY A 3 -9.26 38.23 48.27
CA GLY A 3 -8.65 38.10 46.94
C GLY A 3 -7.12 37.98 46.92
N GLN A 4 -6.43 38.16 48.05
CA GLN A 4 -5.00 37.87 48.17
C GLN A 4 -4.78 36.38 48.47
N GLU A 5 -5.56 35.80 49.38
CA GLU A 5 -5.51 34.36 49.70
C GLU A 5 -5.79 33.48 48.47
N LEU A 6 -6.75 33.86 47.62
CA LEU A 6 -7.03 33.13 46.37
C LEU A 6 -5.85 33.19 45.39
N ARG A 7 -5.14 34.31 45.31
CA ARG A 7 -3.97 34.46 44.42
C ARG A 7 -2.76 33.68 44.93
N GLU A 8 -2.57 33.61 46.24
CA GLU A 8 -1.52 32.79 46.84
C GLU A 8 -1.80 31.30 46.68
N ALA A 9 -3.05 30.86 46.87
CA ALA A 9 -3.44 29.47 46.62
C ALA A 9 -3.22 29.05 45.16
N LEU A 10 -3.59 29.89 44.20
CA LEU A 10 -3.37 29.62 42.77
C LEU A 10 -1.88 29.61 42.39
N ARG A 11 -1.06 30.50 42.97
CA ARG A 11 0.40 30.46 42.74
C ARG A 11 1.06 29.24 43.36
N HIS A 12 0.58 28.80 44.52
CA HIS A 12 1.08 27.61 45.18
C HIS A 12 0.76 26.34 44.37
N GLU A 13 -0.44 26.25 43.80
CA GLU A 13 -0.81 25.16 42.91
C GLU A 13 -0.08 25.20 41.55
N MET A 14 0.18 26.39 41.00
CA MET A 14 0.99 26.48 39.78
C MET A 14 2.47 26.13 40.01
N ALA A 15 2.97 26.27 41.23
CA ALA A 15 4.34 25.91 41.60
C ALA A 15 4.53 24.40 41.86
N SER A 16 3.43 23.64 42.01
CA SER A 16 3.46 22.17 42.19
C SER A 16 3.54 21.40 40.86
N VAL A 17 3.44 22.10 39.73
CA VAL A 17 3.51 21.50 38.40
C VAL A 17 4.97 21.22 38.05
N ALA A 18 5.39 19.97 38.24
CA ALA A 18 6.65 19.48 37.72
C ALA A 18 6.72 19.80 36.20
N PRO A 19 7.80 20.43 35.71
CA PRO A 19 7.94 20.71 34.29
C PRO A 19 7.83 19.39 33.51
N PRO A 20 7.09 19.36 32.39
CA PRO A 20 6.97 18.15 31.60
C PRO A 20 8.39 17.68 31.23
N PRO A 21 8.66 16.36 31.28
CA PRO A 21 9.96 15.84 30.95
C PRO A 21 10.37 16.36 29.56
N PRO A 22 11.63 16.79 29.38
CA PRO A 22 12.06 17.35 28.10
C PRO A 22 11.80 16.31 27.01
N LEU A 23 11.10 16.75 25.95
CA LEU A 23 10.86 15.95 24.78
C LEU A 23 12.20 15.49 24.20
N ASP A 24 12.54 14.23 24.40
CA ASP A 24 13.68 13.61 23.74
C ASP A 24 13.34 13.48 22.26
N THR A 25 13.78 14.47 21.49
CA THR A 25 13.57 14.55 20.05
C THR A 25 14.20 13.36 19.34
N ALA A 26 15.27 12.77 19.87
CA ALA A 26 15.89 11.57 19.30
C ALA A 26 15.02 10.33 19.55
N ALA A 27 14.41 10.20 20.73
CA ALA A 27 13.45 9.13 21.02
C ALA A 27 12.18 9.26 20.18
N ALA A 28 11.65 10.48 20.04
CA ALA A 28 10.47 10.76 19.21
C ALA A 28 10.75 10.50 17.71
N LEU A 29 11.88 10.96 17.19
CA LEU A 29 12.31 10.69 15.81
C LEU A 29 12.64 9.20 15.61
N GLY A 30 13.19 8.53 16.62
CA GLY A 30 13.44 7.09 16.60
C GLY A 30 12.15 6.28 16.56
N ALA A 31 11.15 6.65 17.34
CA ALA A 31 9.81 6.06 17.30
C ALA A 31 9.14 6.30 15.94
N ALA A 32 9.20 7.53 15.41
CA ALA A 32 8.66 7.87 14.10
C ALA A 32 9.35 7.11 12.95
N ARG A 33 10.68 6.97 12.99
CA ARG A 33 11.44 6.19 12.00
C ARG A 33 11.11 4.70 12.08
N ARG A 34 10.97 4.14 13.29
CA ARG A 34 10.56 2.74 13.48
C ARG A 34 9.12 2.49 12.99
N ALA A 35 8.19 3.41 13.27
CA ALA A 35 6.82 3.33 12.76
C ALA A 35 6.79 3.44 11.22
N ARG A 36 7.59 4.34 10.62
CA ARG A 36 7.73 4.48 9.17
C ARG A 36 8.37 3.26 8.52
N ALA A 37 9.37 2.63 9.17
CA ALA A 37 9.99 1.40 8.69
C ALA A 37 9.03 0.21 8.73
N ARG A 38 8.19 0.09 9.78
CA ARG A 38 7.12 -0.93 9.86
C ARG A 38 6.07 -0.75 8.76
N ARG A 39 5.67 0.49 8.48
CA ARG A 39 4.75 0.79 7.37
C ARG A 39 5.35 0.48 5.99
N ARG A 40 6.66 0.71 5.81
CA ARG A 40 7.36 0.38 4.56
C ARG A 40 7.56 -1.12 4.36
N THR A 41 7.80 -1.88 5.42
CA THR A 41 8.01 -3.34 5.32
C THR A 41 6.74 -4.11 4.96
N GLY A 42 5.54 -3.57 5.25
CA GLY A 42 4.29 -4.13 4.74
C GLY A 42 4.04 -3.89 3.24
N TRP A 43 4.74 -2.93 2.62
CA TRP A 43 4.39 -2.34 1.32
C TRP A 43 5.53 -2.26 0.29
N ALA A 44 6.73 -2.77 0.60
CA ALA A 44 7.87 -2.72 -0.29
C ALA A 44 8.49 -4.11 -0.47
N CYS A 45 8.11 -4.78 -1.56
CA CYS A 45 8.98 -5.70 -2.33
C CYS A 45 8.25 -6.13 -3.61
N ALA A 46 8.09 -5.22 -4.57
CA ALA A 46 7.83 -5.56 -5.96
C ALA A 46 8.45 -4.47 -6.83
N GLY A 47 9.72 -4.65 -7.18
CA GLY A 47 10.43 -3.73 -8.05
C GLY A 47 11.86 -4.19 -8.29
N SER A 48 12.10 -4.69 -9.49
CA SER A 48 13.41 -4.83 -10.15
C SER A 48 14.24 -6.09 -9.85
N ALA A 49 13.97 -7.15 -10.61
CA ALA A 49 15.02 -8.06 -11.07
C ALA A 49 15.17 -7.89 -12.59
N ALA A 50 16.05 -6.99 -13.01
CA ALA A 50 16.49 -6.92 -14.39
C ALA A 50 17.51 -8.06 -14.63
N VAL A 51 17.09 -9.12 -15.32
CA VAL A 51 18.00 -10.15 -15.81
C VAL A 51 18.68 -9.61 -17.07
N VAL A 52 19.94 -9.20 -16.94
CA VAL A 52 20.79 -8.93 -18.10
C VAL A 52 21.19 -10.26 -18.71
N LEU A 53 20.63 -10.57 -19.88
CA LEU A 53 21.13 -11.61 -20.77
C LEU A 53 22.51 -11.18 -21.30
N ALA A 54 23.58 -11.79 -20.80
CA ALA A 54 24.89 -11.72 -21.43
C ALA A 54 25.11 -12.97 -22.30
N VAL A 55 24.92 -12.80 -23.61
CA VAL A 55 25.46 -13.71 -24.62
C VAL A 55 26.94 -13.36 -24.81
N ALA A 56 27.83 -14.28 -24.49
CA ALA A 56 29.20 -14.28 -25.02
C ALA A 56 29.79 -15.69 -24.96
N GLY A 57 29.71 -16.39 -26.10
CA GLY A 57 30.67 -17.43 -26.41
C GLY A 57 31.95 -16.78 -26.92
N VAL A 58 33.10 -17.29 -26.46
CA VAL A 58 34.31 -17.68 -27.20
C VAL A 58 35.46 -17.76 -26.20
N ALA A 59 36.03 -18.95 -26.10
CA ALA A 59 37.22 -19.27 -25.33
C ALA A 59 38.49 -18.83 -26.08
N THR A 60 39.43 -18.20 -25.38
CA THR A 60 40.87 -18.33 -25.66
C THR A 60 41.70 -18.17 -24.38
N VAL A 61 42.62 -19.11 -24.23
CA VAL A 61 43.63 -19.32 -23.20
C VAL A 61 44.73 -18.24 -23.23
N GLY A 62 45.31 -17.88 -22.08
CA GLY A 62 46.56 -17.11 -22.03
C GLY A 62 47.01 -16.70 -20.62
N THR A 63 48.08 -17.30 -20.13
CA THR A 63 48.66 -17.20 -18.79
C THR A 63 49.80 -16.18 -18.66
N ALA A 64 49.97 -15.67 -17.43
CA ALA A 64 51.23 -15.29 -16.74
C ALA A 64 51.96 -13.96 -17.09
N GLY A 65 52.43 -13.28 -16.04
CA GLY A 65 53.55 -12.32 -16.14
C GLY A 65 53.56 -11.21 -15.10
N ALA A 66 54.35 -11.36 -14.03
CA ALA A 66 54.59 -10.38 -12.99
C ALA A 66 55.57 -9.27 -13.42
N GLY A 67 55.48 -8.07 -12.81
CA GLY A 67 56.54 -7.05 -12.85
C GLY A 67 56.08 -5.65 -12.45
N ILE A 68 56.53 -5.16 -11.29
CA ILE A 68 56.60 -3.74 -10.88
C ILE A 68 58.10 -3.45 -10.66
N PRO A 69 58.67 -2.30 -11.08
CA PRO A 69 58.85 -1.18 -10.14
C PRO A 69 58.68 0.25 -10.69
N ALA A 70 58.04 1.07 -9.85
CA ALA A 70 58.34 2.46 -9.44
C ALA A 70 58.56 3.60 -10.46
N GLY A 71 57.83 4.71 -10.25
CA GLY A 71 58.18 6.06 -10.72
C GLY A 71 57.09 7.10 -10.37
N ALA A 72 57.37 7.97 -9.41
CA ALA A 72 56.47 8.99 -8.89
C ALA A 72 56.38 10.23 -9.81
N GLY A 73 55.17 10.77 -9.98
CA GLY A 73 54.91 12.07 -10.61
C GLY A 73 53.46 12.49 -10.35
N GLY A 74 53.27 13.59 -9.63
CA GLY A 74 51.96 14.06 -9.18
C GLY A 74 51.01 14.39 -10.33
N ALA A 75 49.77 13.90 -10.22
CA ALA A 75 48.65 14.33 -11.02
C ALA A 75 47.45 14.53 -10.09
N ASN A 76 46.78 15.67 -10.25
CA ASN A 76 45.62 16.12 -9.50
C ASN A 76 44.54 15.02 -9.38
N PRO A 77 43.73 14.99 -8.29
CA PRO A 77 42.59 14.09 -8.25
C PRO A 77 41.65 14.44 -9.41
N ALA A 78 41.54 13.54 -10.37
CA ALA A 78 40.49 13.57 -11.35
C ALA A 78 39.14 13.54 -10.61
N PRO A 79 38.13 14.34 -11.03
CA PRO A 79 36.80 14.22 -10.47
C PRO A 79 36.32 12.79 -10.70
N ILE A 80 35.97 12.10 -9.62
CA ILE A 80 35.21 10.85 -9.68
C ILE A 80 33.97 11.17 -10.52
N PRO A 81 33.69 10.46 -11.62
CA PRO A 81 32.40 10.56 -12.29
C PRO A 81 31.35 10.17 -11.26
N GLY A 82 30.63 11.17 -10.74
CA GLY A 82 29.44 10.92 -9.94
C GLY A 82 28.47 10.08 -10.77
N PRO A 83 27.63 9.25 -10.14
CA PRO A 83 26.62 8.49 -10.86
C PRO A 83 25.81 9.48 -11.71
N THR A 84 25.94 9.35 -13.03
CA THR A 84 25.13 10.08 -14.00
C THR A 84 23.68 9.74 -13.70
N GLY A 85 22.90 10.79 -13.46
CA GLY A 85 21.57 10.70 -12.87
C GLY A 85 20.65 9.77 -13.66
N GLU A 86 20.22 8.70 -13.02
CA GLU A 86 18.83 8.27 -13.18
C GLU A 86 17.99 9.37 -12.54
N THR A 87 17.55 10.34 -13.36
CA THR A 87 16.49 11.27 -12.96
C THR A 87 15.29 10.41 -12.56
N ALA A 88 15.06 10.29 -11.25
CA ALA A 88 13.86 9.70 -10.71
C ALA A 88 12.65 10.31 -11.42
N GLU A 89 11.76 9.47 -11.95
CA GLU A 89 10.58 9.92 -12.67
C GLU A 89 9.81 10.93 -11.81
N PRO A 90 9.57 12.16 -12.30
CA PRO A 90 8.94 13.20 -11.50
C PRO A 90 7.51 12.78 -11.17
N TRP A 91 7.16 12.89 -9.89
CA TRP A 91 5.83 12.54 -9.43
C TRP A 91 4.80 13.56 -9.92
N PRO A 92 3.52 13.15 -10.09
CA PRO A 92 2.49 14.06 -10.54
C PRO A 92 2.35 15.26 -9.60
N THR A 93 1.94 16.40 -10.16
CA THR A 93 1.69 17.62 -9.41
C THR A 93 0.47 17.46 -8.51
N GLY A 94 0.57 17.88 -7.26
CA GLY A 94 -0.54 17.97 -6.32
C GLY A 94 -1.50 19.12 -6.63
N PRO A 95 -2.63 19.21 -5.92
CA PRO A 95 -3.63 20.25 -6.13
C PRO A 95 -3.15 21.67 -5.82
N ASP A 96 -2.03 21.82 -5.11
CA ASP A 96 -1.36 23.10 -4.83
C ASP A 96 -0.40 23.54 -5.95
N GLY A 97 -0.37 22.83 -7.08
CA GLY A 97 0.52 23.11 -8.20
C GLY A 97 1.98 22.74 -7.95
N ARG A 98 2.29 22.07 -6.83
CA ARG A 98 3.65 21.60 -6.50
C ARG A 98 3.78 20.10 -6.74
N PRO A 99 4.97 19.59 -7.10
CA PRO A 99 5.19 18.15 -7.16
C PRO A 99 4.85 17.48 -5.83
N GLN A 100 4.21 16.31 -5.88
CA GLN A 100 3.95 15.53 -4.67
C GLN A 100 5.26 15.18 -3.92
N GLN A 101 5.16 15.01 -2.59
CA GLN A 101 6.30 14.68 -1.71
C GLN A 101 6.42 13.18 -1.37
N ASP A 102 5.41 12.38 -1.70
CA ASP A 102 5.45 10.92 -1.76
C ASP A 102 4.53 10.44 -2.90
N ARG A 103 4.50 9.13 -3.18
CA ARG A 103 3.63 8.54 -4.21
C ARG A 103 2.13 8.65 -3.86
N THR A 104 1.76 9.08 -2.66
CA THR A 104 0.37 9.10 -2.18
C THR A 104 -0.27 10.46 -2.43
N ALA A 105 -1.40 10.47 -3.13
CA ALA A 105 -2.25 11.65 -3.23
C ALA A 105 -3.00 11.85 -1.91
N LYS A 106 -2.73 12.98 -1.24
CA LYS A 106 -3.34 13.35 0.05
C LYS A 106 -4.46 14.39 -0.07
N ALA A 107 -4.67 14.93 -1.27
CA ALA A 107 -5.71 15.91 -1.59
C ALA A 107 -5.97 15.92 -3.12
N GLY A 108 -7.05 16.58 -3.53
CA GLY A 108 -7.47 16.70 -4.94
C GLY A 108 -8.18 15.46 -5.49
N ASP A 109 -8.48 15.47 -6.79
CA ASP A 109 -9.35 14.49 -7.46
C ASP A 109 -8.93 13.03 -7.20
N ARG A 110 -7.63 12.74 -7.22
CA ARG A 110 -7.11 11.38 -6.95
C ARG A 110 -7.43 10.92 -5.52
N TYR A 111 -7.27 11.81 -4.54
CA TYR A 111 -7.64 11.51 -3.16
C TYR A 111 -9.16 11.30 -3.02
N GLU A 112 -9.96 12.20 -3.61
CA GLU A 112 -11.43 12.13 -3.58
C GLU A 112 -11.96 10.85 -4.24
N GLN A 113 -11.34 10.40 -5.32
CA GLN A 113 -11.67 9.14 -5.99
C GLN A 113 -11.40 7.92 -5.09
N GLY A 114 -10.34 7.96 -4.26
CA GLY A 114 -10.11 6.94 -3.22
C GLY A 114 -11.20 6.95 -2.15
N VAL A 115 -11.63 8.13 -1.69
CA VAL A 115 -12.75 8.26 -0.74
C VAL A 115 -14.06 7.74 -1.34
N ARG A 116 -14.34 8.08 -2.61
CA ARG A 116 -15.51 7.56 -3.33
C ARG A 116 -15.49 6.04 -3.37
N LEU A 117 -14.36 5.43 -3.75
CA LEU A 117 -14.21 3.98 -3.80
C LEU A 117 -14.49 3.32 -2.45
N LEU A 118 -14.08 3.95 -1.34
CA LEU A 118 -14.39 3.46 0.00
C LEU A 118 -15.90 3.49 0.29
N ASN A 119 -16.59 4.58 -0.05
CA ASN A 119 -18.04 4.67 0.15
C ASN A 119 -18.79 3.61 -0.68
N GLU A 120 -18.37 3.38 -1.92
CA GLU A 120 -18.92 2.32 -2.76
C GLU A 120 -18.67 0.92 -2.18
N LEU A 121 -17.46 0.67 -1.63
CA LEU A 121 -17.15 -0.60 -0.95
C LEU A 121 -18.08 -0.82 0.26
N ILE A 122 -18.35 0.23 1.04
CA ILE A 122 -19.26 0.16 2.19
C ILE A 122 -20.68 -0.15 1.71
N ALA A 123 -21.13 0.46 0.61
CA ALA A 123 -22.47 0.30 0.06
C ALA A 123 -22.76 -1.09 -0.52
N VAL A 124 -21.73 -1.90 -0.81
CA VAL A 124 -21.90 -3.29 -1.30
C VAL A 124 -21.78 -4.34 -0.19
N VAL A 125 -21.50 -3.94 1.06
CA VAL A 125 -21.43 -4.89 2.17
C VAL A 125 -22.78 -5.58 2.32
N PRO A 126 -22.83 -6.92 2.42
CA PRO A 126 -24.09 -7.65 2.45
C PRO A 126 -24.92 -7.33 3.70
N ASP A 127 -26.23 -7.48 3.57
CA ASP A 127 -27.14 -7.40 4.70
C ASP A 127 -26.74 -8.37 5.82
N GLY A 128 -26.95 -7.94 7.07
CA GLY A 128 -26.55 -8.69 8.26
C GLY A 128 -25.11 -8.44 8.71
N TYR A 129 -24.32 -7.68 7.94
CA TYR A 129 -23.06 -7.10 8.38
C TYR A 129 -23.21 -5.60 8.64
N THR A 130 -22.38 -5.07 9.54
CA THR A 130 -22.22 -3.64 9.74
C THR A 130 -20.79 -3.23 9.41
N VAL A 131 -20.58 -1.95 9.10
CA VAL A 131 -19.24 -1.39 8.90
C VAL A 131 -18.99 -0.37 10.01
N PRO A 132 -18.11 -0.65 10.98
CA PRO A 132 -17.79 0.31 12.04
C PRO A 132 -17.19 1.61 11.47
N GLU A 133 -17.58 2.75 12.03
CA GLU A 133 -16.96 4.05 11.73
C GLU A 133 -15.54 4.13 12.28
N ASN A 134 -14.72 5.03 11.72
CA ASN A 134 -13.43 5.34 12.29
C ASN A 134 -13.61 6.11 13.61
N PRO A 135 -12.90 5.74 14.69
CA PRO A 135 -12.92 6.52 15.92
C PRO A 135 -12.33 7.91 15.68
N ALA A 136 -12.85 8.92 16.40
CA ALA A 136 -12.34 10.30 16.31
C ALA A 136 -10.86 10.42 16.68
N THR A 137 -10.37 9.52 17.53
CA THR A 137 -8.95 9.39 17.87
C THR A 137 -8.53 7.93 17.67
N PRO A 138 -7.85 7.61 16.57
CA PRO A 138 -7.44 6.23 16.29
C PRO A 138 -6.37 5.77 17.30
N PRO A 139 -6.47 4.54 17.82
CA PRO A 139 -5.42 3.95 18.64
C PRO A 139 -4.09 3.94 17.89
N VAL A 140 -3.01 4.27 18.61
CA VAL A 140 -1.69 4.34 17.99
C VAL A 140 -1.24 2.93 17.59
N GLY A 141 -0.98 2.74 16.30
CA GLY A 141 -0.44 1.49 15.77
C GLY A 141 -1.49 0.46 15.36
N GLU A 142 -2.78 0.79 15.50
CA GLU A 142 -3.87 0.02 14.92
C GLU A 142 -4.25 0.59 13.55
N ASP A 143 -4.61 -0.30 12.63
CA ASP A 143 -5.23 0.13 11.39
C ASP A 143 -6.62 0.73 11.71
N PRO A 144 -7.06 1.77 11.00
CA PRO A 144 -8.41 2.28 11.16
C PRO A 144 -9.44 1.33 10.52
N PRO A 145 -10.65 1.17 11.10
CA PRO A 145 -11.69 0.31 10.54
C PRO A 145 -11.99 0.56 9.07
N ARG A 146 -11.88 1.80 8.62
CA ARG A 146 -12.08 2.24 7.23
C ARG A 146 -10.86 3.02 6.76
N SER A 147 -10.36 2.72 5.57
CA SER A 147 -9.22 3.42 4.99
C SER A 147 -9.34 3.51 3.47
N SER A 148 -8.93 4.63 2.90
CA SER A 148 -8.71 4.79 1.47
C SER A 148 -7.34 5.39 1.19
N GLN A 149 -6.78 5.06 0.02
CA GLN A 149 -5.53 5.62 -0.46
C GLN A 149 -5.51 5.63 -1.99
N ALA A 150 -5.01 6.71 -2.57
CA ALA A 150 -4.65 6.79 -3.97
C ALA A 150 -3.14 6.95 -4.10
N GLN A 151 -2.54 6.16 -4.98
CA GLN A 151 -1.09 6.09 -5.16
C GLN A 151 -0.73 6.16 -6.64
N PHE A 152 0.22 7.03 -6.98
CA PHE A 152 0.88 7.01 -8.28
C PHE A 152 1.79 5.78 -8.36
N GLU A 153 1.62 4.96 -9.40
CA GLU A 153 2.42 3.76 -9.59
C GLU A 153 3.60 3.99 -10.52
N GLU A 154 3.35 4.48 -11.71
CA GLU A 154 4.37 4.67 -12.73
C GLU A 154 3.80 5.48 -13.90
N LYS A 155 4.67 5.88 -14.83
CA LYS A 155 4.24 6.29 -16.16
C LYS A 155 4.53 5.20 -17.18
N ALA A 156 3.49 4.51 -17.63
CA ALA A 156 3.60 3.48 -18.66
C ALA A 156 3.27 4.09 -20.02
N ASN A 157 4.23 4.14 -20.94
CA ASN A 157 4.05 4.71 -22.29
C ASN A 157 3.48 6.15 -22.28
N GLY A 158 3.90 6.97 -21.31
CA GLY A 158 3.42 8.35 -21.18
C GLY A 158 2.08 8.50 -20.44
N ILE A 159 1.42 7.41 -20.08
CA ILE A 159 0.17 7.39 -19.31
C ILE A 159 0.50 7.21 -17.83
N GLU A 160 -0.07 8.05 -16.97
CA GLU A 160 0.04 7.87 -15.52
C GLU A 160 -0.83 6.70 -15.06
N VAL A 161 -0.19 5.68 -14.49
CA VAL A 161 -0.88 4.57 -13.85
C VAL A 161 -1.03 4.88 -12.37
N TRP A 162 -2.27 4.87 -11.90
CA TRP A 162 -2.63 5.07 -10.52
C TRP A 162 -3.21 3.78 -9.93
N SER A 163 -3.02 3.57 -8.63
CA SER A 163 -3.76 2.57 -7.88
C SER A 163 -4.55 3.19 -6.73
N TYR A 164 -5.72 2.63 -6.48
CA TYR A 164 -6.63 3.04 -5.43
C TYR A 164 -6.88 1.84 -4.55
N THR A 165 -6.67 1.97 -3.25
CA THR A 165 -6.94 0.92 -2.28
C THR A 165 -7.93 1.44 -1.26
N SER A 166 -9.06 0.76 -1.12
CA SER A 166 -10.06 1.04 -0.10
C SER A 166 -10.33 -0.22 0.70
N ALA A 167 -10.39 -0.10 2.02
CA ALA A 167 -10.64 -1.23 2.90
C ALA A 167 -11.63 -0.84 3.99
N ALA A 168 -12.48 -1.79 4.36
CA ALA A 168 -13.49 -1.63 5.38
C ALA A 168 -13.51 -2.88 6.29
N THR A 169 -13.61 -2.65 7.58
CA THR A 169 -13.91 -3.67 8.58
C THR A 169 -15.39 -4.00 8.47
N VAL A 170 -15.72 -5.28 8.49
CA VAL A 170 -17.09 -5.78 8.47
C VAL A 170 -17.34 -6.53 9.76
N ALA A 171 -18.44 -6.24 10.42
CA ALA A 171 -18.78 -6.80 11.72
C ALA A 171 -20.11 -7.57 11.66
N LYS A 172 -20.18 -8.68 12.39
CA LYS A 172 -21.40 -9.46 12.60
C LYS A 172 -21.42 -9.89 14.07
N GLY A 173 -22.23 -9.20 14.87
CA GLY A 173 -22.13 -9.28 16.33
C GLY A 173 -20.83 -8.65 16.83
N ASP A 174 -20.09 -9.37 17.68
CA ASP A 174 -18.78 -9.00 18.23
C ASP A 174 -17.60 -9.47 17.37
N ARG A 175 -17.88 -10.17 16.26
CA ARG A 175 -16.87 -10.72 15.35
C ARG A 175 -16.60 -9.76 14.20
N THR A 176 -15.34 -9.63 13.79
CA THR A 176 -14.92 -8.69 12.75
C THR A 176 -14.04 -9.35 11.69
N GLY A 177 -14.24 -8.95 10.45
CA GLY A 177 -13.42 -9.33 9.30
C GLY A 177 -13.06 -8.10 8.48
N ARG A 178 -12.46 -8.32 7.30
CA ARG A 178 -12.03 -7.22 6.43
C ARG A 178 -12.48 -7.46 5.00
N VAL A 179 -12.91 -6.41 4.31
CA VAL A 179 -13.07 -6.38 2.86
C VAL A 179 -12.20 -5.27 2.29
N LEU A 180 -11.62 -5.50 1.12
CA LEU A 180 -10.72 -4.57 0.47
C LEU A 180 -10.95 -4.58 -1.03
N VAL A 181 -10.93 -3.41 -1.64
CA VAL A 181 -10.89 -3.23 -3.09
C VAL A 181 -9.59 -2.54 -3.46
N LYS A 182 -8.92 -3.07 -4.48
CA LYS A 182 -7.79 -2.39 -5.12
C LYS A 182 -8.04 -2.24 -6.61
N VAL A 183 -7.92 -1.02 -7.12
CA VAL A 183 -8.12 -0.71 -8.53
C VAL A 183 -6.82 -0.16 -9.10
N TYR A 184 -6.46 -0.58 -10.31
CA TYR A 184 -5.39 0.01 -11.13
C TYR A 184 -6.01 0.63 -12.37
N THR A 185 -5.65 1.87 -12.69
CA THR A 185 -6.13 2.56 -13.90
C THR A 185 -5.60 1.89 -15.17
N HIS A 186 -6.19 2.26 -16.31
CA HIS A 186 -5.72 1.85 -17.63
C HIS A 186 -4.22 2.16 -17.83
N GLY A 187 -3.56 1.41 -18.72
CA GLY A 187 -2.12 1.51 -18.96
C GLY A 187 -1.25 0.63 -18.05
N ASN A 188 -1.82 0.03 -17.00
CA ASN A 188 -1.11 -0.92 -16.14
C ASN A 188 -0.62 -2.17 -16.92
N THR A 189 0.50 -2.72 -16.48
CA THR A 189 1.18 -3.88 -17.12
C THR A 189 0.84 -5.23 -16.47
N LEU A 190 -0.21 -5.28 -15.65
CA LEU A 190 -0.65 -6.51 -14.98
C LEU A 190 -1.07 -7.58 -16.00
N LYS A 191 -1.08 -8.85 -15.60
CA LYS A 191 -1.46 -9.96 -16.49
C LYS A 191 -2.90 -9.83 -16.98
N THR A 192 -3.19 -10.48 -18.10
CA THR A 192 -4.52 -10.51 -18.72
C THR A 192 -5.25 -11.82 -18.48
N GLU A 193 -4.52 -12.93 -18.32
CA GLU A 193 -5.12 -14.23 -17.99
C GLU A 193 -5.71 -14.17 -16.56
N PRO A 194 -6.99 -14.55 -16.35
CA PRO A 194 -7.69 -14.32 -15.09
C PRO A 194 -6.95 -14.81 -13.84
N CYS A 195 -6.43 -16.03 -13.84
CA CYS A 195 -5.76 -16.58 -12.67
C CYS A 195 -4.33 -16.08 -12.49
N ALA A 196 -3.61 -15.81 -13.57
CA ALA A 196 -2.33 -15.13 -13.54
C ALA A 196 -2.48 -13.71 -12.96
N LEU A 197 -3.55 -13.00 -13.34
CA LEU A 197 -3.87 -11.68 -12.80
C LEU A 197 -4.17 -11.75 -11.30
N ALA A 198 -5.07 -12.66 -10.87
CA ALA A 198 -5.43 -12.80 -9.46
C ALA A 198 -4.20 -13.09 -8.58
N ARG A 199 -3.26 -13.91 -9.05
CA ARG A 199 -1.99 -14.21 -8.34
C ARG A 199 -0.95 -13.09 -8.36
N GLN A 200 -1.23 -11.95 -9.00
CA GLN A 200 -0.38 -10.76 -8.89
C GLN A 200 -0.77 -9.83 -7.76
N PHE A 201 -1.94 -10.05 -7.12
CA PHE A 201 -2.43 -9.20 -6.05
C PHE A 201 -1.40 -9.11 -4.91
N TRP A 202 -0.69 -7.99 -4.82
CA TRP A 202 0.43 -7.75 -3.87
C TRP A 202 1.51 -8.84 -3.86
N GLY A 203 1.70 -9.56 -4.96
CA GLY A 203 2.59 -10.71 -5.02
C GLY A 203 2.11 -11.93 -4.21
N MET A 204 0.87 -11.91 -3.72
CA MET A 204 0.25 -13.04 -3.04
C MET A 204 -0.06 -14.17 -4.02
N ALA A 205 0.15 -15.41 -3.60
CA ALA A 205 -0.09 -16.60 -4.41
C ALA A 205 -1.07 -17.55 -3.74
N GLY A 206 -1.81 -18.30 -4.56
CA GLY A 206 -2.73 -19.30 -4.07
C GLY A 206 -3.34 -20.18 -5.16
N GLN A 207 -4.13 -21.15 -4.70
CA GLN A 207 -4.99 -21.95 -5.58
C GLN A 207 -6.06 -21.02 -6.16
N CYS A 208 -6.04 -20.90 -7.48
CA CYS A 208 -6.94 -20.03 -8.22
C CYS A 208 -7.85 -20.88 -9.09
N GLN A 209 -9.11 -20.46 -9.18
CA GLN A 209 -10.08 -20.97 -10.12
C GLN A 209 -10.65 -19.84 -10.96
N VAL A 210 -11.06 -20.16 -12.19
CA VAL A 210 -11.77 -19.21 -13.04
C VAL A 210 -13.26 -19.34 -12.75
N VAL A 211 -13.88 -18.24 -12.34
CA VAL A 211 -15.33 -18.12 -12.17
C VAL A 211 -15.89 -17.35 -13.37
N THR A 212 -17.02 -17.80 -13.90
CA THR A 212 -17.70 -17.11 -15.00
C THR A 212 -18.88 -16.31 -14.44
N VAL A 213 -18.93 -15.01 -14.75
CA VAL A 213 -20.05 -14.13 -14.41
C VAL A 213 -20.52 -13.47 -15.71
N GLY A 214 -21.73 -13.83 -16.16
CA GLY A 214 -22.17 -13.49 -17.52
C GLY A 214 -21.23 -14.07 -18.57
N SER A 215 -20.67 -13.23 -19.44
CA SER A 215 -19.67 -13.61 -20.45
C SER A 215 -18.22 -13.43 -19.99
N ALA A 216 -17.99 -12.86 -18.81
CA ALA A 216 -16.66 -12.55 -18.31
C ALA A 216 -16.05 -13.72 -17.54
N LYS A 217 -14.71 -13.82 -17.58
CA LYS A 217 -13.91 -14.79 -16.81
C LYS A 217 -13.11 -14.06 -15.75
N ILE A 218 -13.30 -14.46 -14.49
CA ILE A 218 -12.73 -13.81 -13.31
C ILE A 218 -11.82 -14.81 -12.62
N GLY A 219 -10.61 -14.39 -12.27
CA GLY A 219 -9.72 -15.22 -11.46
C GLY A 219 -10.07 -15.04 -10.00
N VAL A 220 -10.28 -16.14 -9.29
CA VAL A 220 -10.52 -16.11 -7.83
C VAL A 220 -9.54 -17.03 -7.15
N VAL A 221 -8.69 -16.46 -6.30
CA VAL A 221 -7.89 -17.25 -5.37
C VAL A 221 -8.77 -17.62 -4.18
N VAL A 222 -8.96 -18.93 -4.00
CA VAL A 222 -9.84 -19.51 -2.97
C VAL A 222 -9.05 -20.10 -1.80
N ARG A 223 -7.73 -20.24 -1.96
CA ARG A 223 -6.85 -20.76 -0.92
C ARG A 223 -5.44 -20.15 -1.03
N PRO A 224 -5.06 -19.20 -0.16
CA PRO A 224 -3.70 -18.65 -0.11
C PRO A 224 -2.67 -19.73 0.24
N THR A 225 -1.44 -19.53 -0.22
CA THR A 225 -0.33 -20.49 0.04
C THR A 225 0.71 -19.95 1.01
N ILE A 226 1.20 -18.73 0.77
CA ILE A 226 2.30 -18.13 1.52
C ILE A 226 1.78 -17.01 2.42
N ASP A 227 1.18 -15.98 1.82
CA ASP A 227 0.60 -14.85 2.52
C ASP A 227 -0.89 -15.09 2.79
N ARG A 228 -1.29 -15.05 4.05
CA ARG A 228 -2.65 -15.38 4.52
C ARG A 228 -3.39 -14.18 5.10
N ARG A 229 -2.99 -12.95 4.77
CA ARG A 229 -3.71 -11.74 5.21
C ARG A 229 -5.14 -11.63 4.65
N PHE A 230 -5.45 -12.41 3.61
CA PHE A 230 -6.79 -12.59 3.06
C PHE A 230 -7.01 -14.08 2.76
N GLU A 231 -8.20 -14.57 3.11
CA GLU A 231 -8.63 -15.93 2.80
C GLU A 231 -8.98 -16.10 1.32
N GLN A 232 -9.54 -15.06 0.70
CA GLN A 232 -9.95 -15.08 -0.71
C GLN A 232 -9.79 -13.72 -1.37
N TRP A 233 -9.51 -13.73 -2.68
CA TRP A 233 -9.56 -12.54 -3.50
C TRP A 233 -9.89 -12.86 -4.95
N SER A 234 -10.63 -11.97 -5.60
CA SER A 234 -10.93 -11.99 -7.01
C SER A 234 -10.15 -10.91 -7.76
N ALA A 235 -9.95 -11.11 -9.06
CA ALA A 235 -9.39 -10.12 -9.95
C ALA A 235 -10.08 -10.15 -11.31
N TYR A 236 -10.39 -8.96 -11.82
CA TYR A 236 -10.97 -8.76 -13.13
C TYR A 236 -10.26 -7.61 -13.86
N ARG A 237 -10.05 -7.79 -15.16
CA ARG A 237 -9.59 -6.74 -16.06
C ARG A 237 -10.75 -6.31 -16.94
N HIS A 238 -11.13 -5.05 -16.80
CA HIS A 238 -12.14 -4.40 -17.62
C HIS A 238 -11.65 -4.23 -19.08
N PRO A 239 -12.58 -4.14 -20.05
CA PRO A 239 -12.21 -3.99 -21.47
C PRO A 239 -11.35 -2.77 -21.79
N ASP A 240 -11.45 -1.69 -21.01
CA ASP A 240 -10.64 -0.48 -21.15
C ASP A 240 -9.25 -0.60 -20.49
N GLY A 241 -8.95 -1.74 -19.87
CA GLY A 241 -7.67 -2.03 -19.25
C GLY A 241 -7.60 -1.71 -17.75
N VAL A 242 -8.65 -1.14 -17.14
CA VAL A 242 -8.73 -1.01 -15.68
C VAL A 242 -8.73 -2.40 -15.04
N VAL A 243 -8.07 -2.55 -13.90
CA VAL A 243 -8.04 -3.81 -13.15
C VAL A 243 -8.62 -3.59 -11.77
N THR A 244 -9.56 -4.45 -11.37
CA THR A 244 -10.15 -4.45 -10.03
C THR A 244 -9.83 -5.76 -9.33
N PHE A 245 -9.31 -5.64 -8.11
CA PHE A 245 -9.17 -6.72 -7.15
C PHE A 245 -10.16 -6.51 -6.01
N VAL A 246 -10.81 -7.58 -5.56
CA VAL A 246 -11.62 -7.57 -4.34
C VAL A 246 -11.15 -8.68 -3.44
N ALA A 247 -10.75 -8.36 -2.23
CA ALA A 247 -10.22 -9.28 -1.25
C ALA A 247 -11.07 -9.26 0.01
N GLN A 248 -11.12 -10.39 0.69
CA GLN A 248 -11.84 -10.51 1.95
C GLN A 248 -11.07 -11.39 2.93
N SER A 249 -11.21 -11.06 4.21
CA SER A 249 -10.66 -11.82 5.31
C SER A 249 -11.69 -12.09 6.40
N LEU A 250 -11.53 -13.25 7.03
CA LEU A 250 -12.29 -13.62 8.22
C LEU A 250 -11.95 -12.73 9.41
N PHE A 251 -10.75 -12.16 9.51
CA PHE A 251 -10.36 -11.40 10.70
C PHE A 251 -9.81 -10.02 10.38
N TYR A 252 -10.02 -9.11 11.33
CA TYR A 252 -9.39 -7.80 11.38
C TYR A 252 -8.73 -7.62 12.74
N GLY A 253 -7.40 -7.61 12.79
CA GLY A 253 -6.67 -7.59 14.06
C GLY A 253 -6.59 -8.99 14.68
N ASN A 254 -7.43 -9.28 15.69
CA ASN A 254 -7.37 -10.52 16.47
C ASN A 254 -8.11 -11.68 15.76
N PRO A 255 -7.43 -12.77 15.36
CA PRO A 255 -8.07 -13.94 14.73
C PRO A 255 -9.13 -14.63 15.60
N GLU A 256 -9.00 -14.59 16.93
CA GLU A 256 -9.97 -15.20 17.86
C GLU A 256 -11.34 -14.53 17.80
N GLN A 257 -11.37 -13.26 17.36
CA GLN A 257 -12.59 -12.47 17.14
C GLN A 257 -12.91 -12.34 15.63
N GLY A 258 -12.27 -13.15 14.77
CA GLY A 258 -12.57 -13.18 13.34
C GLY A 258 -13.99 -13.67 13.08
N LEU A 259 -14.65 -13.27 12.01
CA LEU A 259 -15.92 -13.81 11.53
C LEU A 259 -15.92 -15.34 11.44
N GLU A 260 -17.12 -15.90 11.57
CA GLU A 260 -17.40 -17.32 11.39
C GLU A 260 -17.39 -17.74 9.91
N GLU A 261 -17.81 -16.81 9.04
CA GLU A 261 -17.95 -16.99 7.60
C GLU A 261 -17.50 -15.74 6.85
N LEU A 262 -17.03 -15.94 5.63
CA LEU A 262 -16.63 -14.82 4.77
C LEU A 262 -17.88 -14.03 4.34
N PRO A 263 -17.81 -12.69 4.29
CA PRO A 263 -18.96 -11.85 3.90
C PRO A 263 -19.52 -12.20 2.53
N PHE A 264 -18.65 -12.53 1.57
CA PHE A 264 -19.04 -12.87 0.21
C PHE A 264 -18.71 -14.33 -0.09
N THR A 265 -19.62 -15.00 -0.77
CA THR A 265 -19.32 -16.28 -1.44
C THR A 265 -18.37 -16.05 -2.63
N VAL A 266 -17.73 -17.11 -3.10
CA VAL A 266 -16.82 -17.03 -4.28
C VAL A 266 -17.51 -16.43 -5.53
N PRO A 267 -18.74 -16.80 -5.90
CA PRO A 267 -19.45 -16.14 -7.01
C PRO A 267 -19.75 -14.66 -6.75
N GLN A 268 -20.13 -14.28 -5.52
CA GLN A 268 -20.36 -12.87 -5.17
C GLN A 268 -19.07 -12.05 -5.23
N LEU A 269 -17.96 -12.59 -4.71
CA LEU A 269 -16.65 -11.95 -4.77
C LEU A 269 -16.17 -11.78 -6.22
N ALA A 270 -16.45 -12.75 -7.09
CA ALA A 270 -16.16 -12.64 -8.52
C ALA A 270 -17.00 -11.55 -9.19
N ALA A 271 -18.30 -11.49 -8.90
CA ALA A 271 -19.20 -10.47 -9.43
C ALA A 271 -18.80 -9.06 -8.98
N LEU A 272 -18.38 -8.88 -7.72
CA LEU A 272 -17.90 -7.60 -7.20
C LEU A 272 -16.68 -7.06 -7.93
N ALA A 273 -15.77 -7.91 -8.42
CA ALA A 273 -14.62 -7.44 -9.20
C ALA A 273 -15.03 -6.78 -10.53
N MET A 274 -16.24 -7.08 -11.01
CA MET A 274 -16.81 -6.47 -12.20
C MET A 274 -17.78 -5.32 -11.88
N ASP A 275 -18.00 -4.99 -10.61
CA ASP A 275 -18.99 -3.98 -10.24
C ASP A 275 -18.55 -2.60 -10.77
N GLU A 276 -19.44 -1.95 -11.54
CA GLU A 276 -19.22 -0.64 -12.15
C GLU A 276 -18.90 0.44 -11.11
N ARG A 277 -19.35 0.27 -9.86
CA ARG A 277 -19.01 1.18 -8.76
C ARG A 277 -17.49 1.23 -8.50
N PHE A 278 -16.78 0.15 -8.80
CA PHE A 278 -15.33 0.04 -8.66
C PHE A 278 -14.56 0.35 -9.95
N HIS A 279 -15.25 0.67 -11.04
CA HIS A 279 -14.60 1.05 -12.29
C HIS A 279 -14.10 2.50 -12.20
N LEU A 280 -12.78 2.65 -12.03
CA LEU A 280 -12.11 3.94 -11.91
C LEU A 280 -11.33 4.25 -13.19
N GLN A 281 -11.77 5.27 -13.93
CA GLN A 281 -11.06 5.81 -15.08
C GLN A 281 -9.93 6.76 -14.66
#